data_AF-A0AAJ0BWW8-F1
#
_entry.id   AF-A0AAJ0BWW8-F1
#
_cell.length_a   1.000
_cell.length_b   1.000
_cell.length_c   1.000
_cell.angle_alpha   90.00
_cell.angle_beta   90.00
_cell.angle_gamma   90.00
#
_symmetry.space_group_name_H-M   'P 1'
#
loop_
_entity.id
_entity.type
_entity.pdbx_description
1 polymer ?
#
loop_
_entity_poly.entity_id
_entity_poly.type
_entity_poly.pdbx_seq_one_letter_code
_entity_poly.pdbx_strand_id
1 'polypeptide(L)'
;MRGLLPAETAELEKRVPGVGRYTAGAISAIVFGRAAPMVDGNVVRVLTRQLGIFGSAKTNKSVSDAIWDVADALVRTVAQDPSQDVAGDGEAPVSDRPGRWGQALMELGSTICTPKPDCSRCPITSTCRAYAEGLSIADGPARTNGTGATTLVDIEDLCQLCEPFDEDAVPGGINDCDDLAQTATRADDKPSRSRRAKVTQTVNISNGEKASTESPPSADTMAVIVDHARKFPPKAIKKAVREEECLVCAILRSDGQYLIHRRPSKGLLAGLWELPSHTLPASNQSTAQSRKRGAAAYVAGLFPDCAEKSQRQKRPRLKHCGELGSVPWLFSHLKLTMHVHLFTLDHRADQSIIMARADQLHRWASDGEVDGESMGTGMRKCWALVRDCDTAQ
;
A
#
# COMPACT_ATOMS: atom_id res chain seq x y z
N MET A 1 -14.45 -28.04 -0.05
CA MET A 1 -13.69 -28.01 1.21
C MET A 1 -14.30 -28.85 2.36
N ARG A 2 -15.46 -29.54 2.27
CA ARG A 2 -16.04 -30.31 3.41
C ARG A 2 -16.04 -29.55 4.78
N GLY A 3 -16.02 -28.22 4.76
CA GLY A 3 -15.89 -27.38 5.97
C GLY A 3 -14.47 -27.17 6.52
N LEU A 4 -13.43 -27.81 5.98
CA LEU A 4 -12.04 -27.67 6.45
C LEU A 4 -11.24 -26.65 5.62
N LEU A 5 -10.48 -25.79 6.30
CA LEU A 5 -9.55 -24.86 5.67
C LEU A 5 -8.25 -25.57 5.27
N PRO A 6 -7.68 -25.28 4.09
CA PRO A 6 -6.35 -25.75 3.71
C PRO A 6 -5.26 -25.22 4.65
N ALA A 7 -4.24 -26.03 4.93
CA ALA A 7 -3.12 -25.63 5.77
C ALA A 7 -2.03 -24.85 5.00
N GLU A 8 -1.89 -25.10 3.70
CA GLU A 8 -0.88 -24.47 2.85
C GLU A 8 -1.32 -23.10 2.33
N THR A 9 -0.38 -22.16 2.27
CA THR A 9 -0.63 -20.79 1.80
C THR A 9 -1.12 -20.76 0.35
N ALA A 10 -0.48 -21.51 -0.55
CA ALA A 10 -0.84 -21.55 -1.96
C ALA A 10 -2.27 -22.09 -2.19
N GLU A 11 -2.70 -23.09 -1.40
CA GLU A 11 -4.07 -23.60 -1.47
C GLU A 11 -5.09 -22.60 -0.90
N LEU A 12 -4.74 -21.93 0.20
CA LEU A 12 -5.59 -20.89 0.81
C LEU A 12 -5.85 -19.75 -0.17
N GLU A 13 -4.81 -19.21 -0.80
CA GLU A 13 -4.91 -18.12 -1.78
C GLU A 13 -5.74 -18.54 -3.01
N LYS A 14 -5.60 -19.79 -3.46
CA LYS A 14 -6.30 -20.29 -4.66
C LYS A 14 -7.77 -20.61 -4.41
N ARG A 15 -8.11 -21.16 -3.23
CA ARG A 15 -9.44 -21.75 -2.96
C ARG A 15 -10.37 -20.85 -2.17
N VAL A 16 -9.86 -19.85 -1.45
CA VAL A 16 -10.68 -19.01 -0.55
C VAL A 16 -10.76 -17.57 -1.09
N PRO A 17 -11.92 -17.14 -1.65
CA PRO A 17 -12.10 -15.78 -2.11
C PRO A 17 -11.85 -14.76 -0.99
N GLY A 18 -11.07 -13.73 -1.28
CA GLY A 18 -10.71 -12.69 -0.30
C GLY A 18 -9.49 -12.99 0.56
N VAL A 19 -8.90 -14.19 0.47
CA VAL A 19 -7.64 -14.54 1.13
C VAL A 19 -6.47 -14.23 0.19
N GLY A 20 -5.69 -13.20 0.54
CA GLY A 20 -4.43 -12.89 -0.13
C GLY A 20 -3.21 -13.41 0.63
N ARG A 21 -2.01 -13.19 0.07
CA ARG A 21 -0.72 -13.66 0.60
C ARG A 21 -0.51 -13.43 2.10
N TYR A 22 -0.85 -12.24 2.60
CA TYR A 22 -0.80 -11.93 4.04
C TYR A 22 -1.71 -12.84 4.86
N THR A 23 -3.00 -12.90 4.52
CA THR A 23 -4.00 -13.68 5.25
C THR A 23 -3.70 -15.18 5.19
N ALA A 24 -3.26 -15.67 4.03
CA ALA A 24 -2.85 -17.06 3.87
C ALA A 24 -1.67 -17.40 4.77
N GLY A 25 -0.62 -16.57 4.79
CA GLY A 25 0.53 -16.72 5.67
C GLY A 25 0.15 -16.67 7.16
N ALA A 26 -0.70 -15.72 7.54
CA ALA A 26 -1.19 -15.60 8.91
C ALA A 26 -1.97 -16.84 9.37
N ILE A 27 -2.92 -17.33 8.57
CA ILE A 27 -3.66 -18.56 8.88
C ILE A 27 -2.72 -19.76 8.96
N SER A 28 -1.85 -19.93 7.96
CA SER A 28 -0.92 -21.06 7.88
C SER A 28 0.02 -21.13 9.08
N ALA A 29 0.58 -19.99 9.51
CA ALA A 29 1.51 -19.95 10.64
C ALA A 29 0.83 -19.93 12.02
N ILE A 30 -0.28 -19.20 12.20
CA ILE A 30 -0.95 -19.08 13.51
C ILE A 30 -1.78 -20.32 13.82
N VAL A 31 -2.55 -20.81 12.85
CA VAL A 31 -3.51 -21.90 13.06
C VAL A 31 -2.88 -23.25 12.83
N PHE A 32 -2.08 -23.38 11.77
CA PHE A 32 -1.51 -24.67 11.35
C PHE A 32 -0.02 -24.84 11.73
N GLY A 33 0.58 -23.85 12.41
CA GLY A 33 1.97 -23.91 12.86
C GLY A 33 3.00 -24.08 11.75
N ARG A 34 2.67 -23.72 10.51
CA ARG A 34 3.57 -23.83 9.36
C ARG A 34 4.52 -22.64 9.32
N ALA A 35 5.73 -22.86 8.82
CA ALA A 35 6.74 -21.80 8.62
C ALA A 35 6.35 -20.90 7.43
N ALA A 36 5.33 -20.06 7.62
CA ALA A 36 4.81 -19.16 6.59
C ALA A 36 4.96 -17.69 7.00
N PRO A 37 5.50 -16.82 6.13
CA PRO A 37 5.64 -15.40 6.44
C PRO A 37 4.29 -14.70 6.41
N MET A 38 4.09 -13.74 7.31
CA MET A 38 2.93 -12.83 7.32
C MET A 38 3.41 -11.39 7.34
N VAL A 39 3.36 -10.72 6.19
CA VAL A 39 3.91 -9.36 6.02
C VAL A 39 2.78 -8.37 5.77
N ASP A 40 2.50 -7.53 6.76
CA ASP A 40 1.58 -6.38 6.66
C ASP A 40 2.35 -5.04 6.58
N GLY A 41 1.63 -3.92 6.60
CA GLY A 41 2.26 -2.59 6.57
C GLY A 41 3.11 -2.28 7.81
N ASN A 42 2.88 -2.95 8.94
CA ASN A 42 3.67 -2.82 10.16
C ASN A 42 4.98 -3.60 10.03
N VAL A 43 4.90 -4.86 9.62
CA VAL A 43 6.05 -5.74 9.38
C VAL A 43 6.96 -5.16 8.29
N VAL A 44 6.41 -4.65 7.19
CA VAL A 44 7.21 -3.94 6.16
C VAL A 44 8.04 -2.82 6.78
N ARG A 45 7.43 -2.01 7.66
CA ARG A 45 8.14 -0.89 8.31
C ARG A 45 9.21 -1.37 9.28
N VAL A 46 8.94 -2.41 10.06
CA VAL A 46 9.93 -3.00 10.97
C VAL A 46 11.11 -3.56 10.17
N LEU A 47 10.86 -4.42 9.17
CA LEU A 47 11.91 -5.06 8.39
C LEU A 47 12.72 -4.06 7.58
N THR A 48 12.10 -3.05 6.97
CA THR A 48 12.83 -2.01 6.22
C THR A 48 13.77 -1.20 7.12
N ARG A 49 13.37 -0.91 8.38
CA ARG A 49 14.25 -0.24 9.35
C ARG A 49 15.33 -1.17 9.88
N GLN A 50 14.96 -2.40 10.23
CA GLN A 50 15.88 -3.40 10.76
C GLN A 50 17.02 -3.68 9.79
N LEU A 51 16.69 -3.80 8.51
CA LEU A 51 17.65 -4.15 7.45
C LEU A 51 18.25 -2.92 6.75
N GLY A 52 17.74 -1.71 7.02
CA GLY A 52 18.13 -0.47 6.34
C GLY A 52 17.78 -0.44 4.85
N ILE A 53 16.66 -1.05 4.46
CA ILE A 53 16.21 -1.09 3.07
C ILE A 53 15.52 0.25 2.72
N PHE A 54 16.24 1.12 2.01
CA PHE A 54 15.70 2.39 1.53
C PHE A 54 14.89 2.21 0.24
N GLY A 55 13.68 1.66 0.36
CA GLY A 55 12.79 1.42 -0.77
C GLY A 55 11.32 1.32 -0.38
N SER A 56 10.42 1.79 -1.24
CA SER A 56 8.98 1.72 -0.99
C SER A 56 8.40 0.42 -1.53
N ALA A 57 8.00 -0.47 -0.61
CA ALA A 57 7.31 -1.73 -0.92
C ALA A 57 5.96 -1.52 -1.63
N LYS A 58 5.37 -0.32 -1.56
CA LYS A 58 4.09 -0.01 -2.22
C LYS A 58 4.24 0.31 -3.70
N THR A 59 5.38 0.86 -4.09
CA THR A 59 5.62 1.36 -5.46
C THR A 59 6.57 0.46 -6.24
N ASN A 60 7.47 -0.25 -5.55
CA ASN A 60 8.44 -1.13 -6.18
C ASN A 60 8.19 -2.59 -5.79
N LYS A 61 7.84 -3.41 -6.77
CA LYS A 61 7.58 -4.84 -6.60
C LYS A 61 8.85 -5.60 -6.17
N SER A 62 10.04 -5.25 -6.66
CA SER A 62 11.27 -5.94 -6.25
C SER A 62 11.58 -5.75 -4.78
N VAL A 63 11.32 -4.55 -4.24
CA VAL A 63 11.46 -4.27 -2.80
C VAL A 63 10.44 -5.05 -1.98
N SER A 64 9.18 -5.11 -2.46
CA SER A 64 8.16 -5.95 -1.82
C SER A 64 8.59 -7.41 -1.79
N ASP A 65 8.99 -7.97 -2.93
CA ASP A 65 9.38 -9.38 -3.05
C ASP A 65 10.60 -9.67 -2.15
N ALA A 66 11.61 -8.80 -2.13
CA ALA A 66 12.76 -8.93 -1.23
C ALA A 66 12.37 -8.93 0.26
N ILE A 67 11.43 -8.08 0.68
CA ILE A 67 10.94 -8.08 2.07
C ILE A 67 10.22 -9.39 2.40
N TRP A 68 9.45 -9.93 1.45
CA TRP A 68 8.80 -11.22 1.62
C TRP A 68 9.79 -12.37 1.69
N ASP A 69 10.84 -12.35 0.87
CA ASP A 69 11.89 -13.39 0.86
C ASP A 69 12.69 -13.36 2.18
N VAL A 70 12.98 -12.17 2.71
CA VAL A 70 13.62 -12.04 4.03
C VAL A 70 12.69 -12.52 5.14
N ALA A 71 11.39 -12.18 5.08
CA ALA A 71 10.43 -12.68 6.06
C ALA A 71 10.30 -14.22 6.01
N ASP A 72 10.33 -14.82 4.82
CA ASP A 72 10.33 -16.27 4.62
C ASP A 72 11.58 -16.93 5.22
N ALA A 73 12.76 -16.33 4.97
CA ALA A 73 14.00 -16.82 5.56
C ALA A 73 13.97 -16.76 7.10
N LEU A 74 13.54 -15.62 7.67
CA LEU A 74 13.46 -15.43 9.12
C LEU A 74 12.48 -16.40 9.77
N VAL A 75 11.28 -16.58 9.20
CA VAL A 75 10.28 -17.48 9.79
C VAL A 75 10.71 -18.94 9.71
N ARG A 76 11.44 -19.36 8.66
CA ARG A 76 12.03 -20.71 8.57
C ARG A 76 13.08 -20.93 9.64
N THR A 77 13.93 -19.95 9.90
CA THR A 77 14.92 -20.02 11.00
C THR A 77 14.22 -20.11 12.35
N VAL A 78 13.15 -19.34 12.57
CA VAL A 78 12.35 -19.39 13.80
C VAL A 78 11.61 -20.72 13.98
N ALA A 79 11.19 -21.35 12.88
CA ALA A 79 10.50 -22.63 12.90
C ALA A 79 11.43 -23.79 13.27
N GLN A 80 12.73 -23.68 12.98
CA GLN A 80 13.71 -24.70 13.34
C GLN A 80 13.84 -24.76 14.86
N ASP A 81 13.72 -25.97 15.43
CA ASP A 81 13.96 -26.21 16.84
C ASP A 81 15.34 -26.84 17.04
N PRO A 82 16.29 -26.19 17.76
CA PRO A 82 17.57 -26.79 18.07
C PRO A 82 17.46 -28.06 18.92
N SER A 83 16.32 -28.28 19.59
CA SER A 83 16.08 -29.43 20.48
C SER A 83 15.28 -30.58 19.87
N GLN A 84 14.79 -30.46 18.63
CA GLN A 84 14.11 -31.56 17.94
C GLN A 84 14.99 -32.09 16.81
N ASP A 85 15.56 -33.28 17.03
CA ASP A 85 16.15 -34.09 15.97
C ASP A 85 15.05 -34.49 14.99
N VAL A 86 14.90 -33.75 13.89
CA VAL A 86 13.90 -34.06 12.86
C VAL A 86 14.40 -35.22 12.01
N ALA A 87 14.30 -36.43 12.56
CA ALA A 87 14.35 -37.67 11.79
C ALA A 87 12.95 -37.93 11.21
N GLY A 88 12.69 -37.44 9.99
CA GLY A 88 11.44 -37.72 9.29
C GLY A 88 11.24 -36.90 8.01
N ASP A 89 11.30 -37.58 6.87
CA ASP A 89 10.53 -37.40 5.63
C ASP A 89 10.26 -35.98 5.11
N GLY A 90 11.24 -35.07 5.14
CA GLY A 90 11.28 -33.87 4.27
C GLY A 90 10.15 -32.83 4.44
N GLU A 91 9.20 -33.04 5.34
CA GLU A 91 8.12 -32.10 5.63
C GLU A 91 8.55 -31.14 6.74
N ALA A 92 8.34 -29.83 6.52
CA ALA A 92 8.77 -28.82 7.48
C ALA A 92 8.06 -29.03 8.84
N PRO A 93 8.81 -29.00 9.97
CA PRO A 93 8.24 -29.26 11.29
C PRO A 93 7.14 -28.25 11.62
N VAL A 94 6.04 -28.75 12.18
CA VAL A 94 4.93 -27.92 12.67
C VAL A 94 5.33 -27.37 14.05
N SER A 95 5.25 -26.05 14.22
CA SER A 95 5.62 -25.35 15.45
C SER A 95 4.71 -24.15 15.72
N ASP A 96 4.49 -23.78 16.98
CA ASP A 96 3.77 -22.56 17.36
C ASP A 96 4.63 -21.28 17.17
N ARG A 97 5.95 -21.45 17.06
CA ARG A 97 6.93 -20.35 17.00
C ARG A 97 6.73 -19.42 15.81
N PRO A 98 6.52 -19.89 14.56
CA PRO A 98 6.22 -19.03 13.42
C PRO A 98 5.04 -18.08 13.67
N GLY A 99 3.93 -18.61 14.19
CA GLY A 99 2.73 -17.83 14.49
C GLY A 99 2.97 -16.79 15.58
N ARG A 100 3.68 -17.16 16.66
CA ARG A 100 4.01 -16.25 17.77
C ARG A 100 4.99 -15.15 17.34
N TRP A 101 6.00 -15.51 16.56
CA TRP A 101 6.98 -14.56 16.04
C TRP A 101 6.35 -13.56 15.08
N GLY A 102 5.51 -14.02 14.15
CA GLY A 102 4.78 -13.16 13.23
C GLY A 102 3.88 -12.16 13.97
N GLN A 103 3.15 -12.62 15.00
CA GLN A 103 2.35 -11.77 15.87
C GLN A 103 3.19 -10.75 16.66
N ALA A 104 4.31 -11.18 17.25
CA ALA A 104 5.23 -10.29 17.95
C ALA A 104 5.79 -9.20 17.02
N LEU A 105 6.08 -9.54 15.76
CA LEU A 105 6.59 -8.60 14.76
C LEU A 105 5.54 -7.57 14.34
N MET A 106 4.28 -8.00 14.16
CA MET A 106 3.15 -7.09 13.92
C MET A 106 2.94 -6.15 15.11
N GLU A 107 2.98 -6.69 16.34
CA GLU A 107 2.79 -5.92 17.57
C GLU A 107 3.93 -4.93 17.83
N LEU A 108 5.18 -5.33 17.54
CA LEU A 108 6.32 -4.43 17.59
C LEU A 108 6.11 -3.24 16.64
N GLY A 109 5.63 -3.50 15.43
CA GLY A 109 5.33 -2.46 14.45
C GLY A 109 4.18 -1.55 14.87
N SER A 110 3.14 -2.08 15.51
CA SER A 110 1.96 -1.32 15.94
C SER A 110 2.22 -0.43 17.16
N THR A 111 3.04 -0.89 18.12
CA THR A 111 3.20 -0.23 19.44
C THR A 111 4.50 0.55 19.61
N ILE A 112 5.62 0.06 19.08
CA ILE A 112 6.96 0.64 19.33
C ILE A 112 7.54 1.21 18.04
N CYS A 113 7.72 0.38 17.02
CA CYS A 113 8.29 0.74 15.72
C CYS A 113 7.22 1.37 14.81
N THR A 114 6.46 2.34 15.35
CA THR A 114 5.37 3.05 14.66
C THR A 114 5.94 4.05 13.62
N PRO A 115 5.10 4.76 12.83
CA PRO A 115 5.60 5.82 11.94
C PRO A 115 6.51 6.85 12.65
N LYS A 116 6.27 7.14 13.94
CA LYS A 116 7.20 7.87 14.82
C LYS A 116 7.68 6.88 15.91
N PRO A 117 8.79 6.16 15.68
CA PRO A 117 9.17 5.04 16.54
C PRO A 117 9.65 5.49 17.91
N ASP A 118 9.42 4.65 18.93
CA ASP A 118 10.05 4.76 20.24
C ASP A 118 11.26 3.82 20.30
N CYS A 119 12.37 4.25 19.72
CA CYS A 119 13.58 3.42 19.63
C CYS A 119 14.18 3.11 21.02
N SER A 120 13.89 3.91 22.06
CA SER A 120 14.44 3.70 23.40
C SER A 120 13.92 2.42 24.07
N ARG A 121 12.69 2.02 23.72
CA ARG A 121 12.01 0.83 24.25
C ARG A 121 12.03 -0.35 23.29
N CYS A 122 12.70 -0.23 22.15
CA CYS A 122 12.69 -1.25 21.12
C CYS A 122 13.60 -2.43 21.52
N PRO A 123 13.08 -3.67 21.57
CA PRO A 123 13.86 -4.83 22.03
C PRO A 123 14.91 -5.31 21.02
N ILE A 124 14.90 -4.79 19.79
CA ILE A 124 15.76 -5.23 18.69
C ILE A 124 16.69 -4.12 18.18
N THR A 125 16.94 -3.07 18.98
CA THR A 125 17.83 -1.95 18.61
C THR A 125 19.24 -2.42 18.27
N SER A 126 19.76 -3.40 19.00
CA SER A 126 21.11 -3.96 18.83
C SER A 126 21.38 -4.51 17.43
N THR A 127 20.34 -4.90 16.70
CA THR A 127 20.44 -5.48 15.35
C THR A 127 19.80 -4.58 14.29
N CYS A 128 19.27 -3.41 14.69
CA CYS A 128 18.55 -2.51 13.80
C CYS A 128 19.51 -1.59 13.05
N ARG A 129 19.65 -1.80 11.74
CA ARG A 129 20.52 -0.97 10.89
C ARG A 129 20.13 0.51 10.90
N ALA A 130 18.85 0.84 10.81
CA ALA A 130 18.40 2.22 10.88
C ALA A 130 18.70 2.89 12.24
N TYR A 131 18.73 2.12 13.33
CA TYR A 131 19.14 2.64 14.63
C TYR A 131 20.65 2.93 14.65
N ALA A 132 21.47 1.96 14.23
CA ALA A 132 22.92 2.09 14.19
C ALA A 132 23.38 3.25 13.28
N GLU A 133 22.79 3.38 12.08
CA GLU A 133 23.06 4.51 11.19
C GLU A 133 22.65 5.85 11.82
N GLY A 134 21.51 5.89 12.52
CA GLY A 134 21.06 7.08 13.24
C GLY A 134 22.01 7.50 14.35
N LEU A 135 22.60 6.53 15.05
CA LEU A 135 23.61 6.75 16.09
C LEU A 135 24.87 7.36 15.47
N SER A 136 25.38 6.79 14.38
CA SER A 136 26.54 7.33 13.65
C SER A 136 26.31 8.74 13.11
N ILE A 137 25.09 9.06 12.66
CA ILE A 137 24.73 10.43 12.23
C ILE A 137 24.76 11.41 13.40
N ALA A 138 24.30 10.98 14.58
CA ALA A 138 24.27 11.80 15.78
C ALA A 138 25.67 12.06 16.35
N ASP A 139 26.56 11.07 16.26
CA ASP A 139 27.95 11.19 16.71
C ASP A 139 28.76 12.11 15.78
N GLY A 140 28.40 12.16 14.49
CA GLY A 140 29.04 12.99 13.47
C GLY A 140 30.54 12.67 13.28
N PRO A 141 31.21 13.23 12.24
CA PRO A 141 32.63 13.48 12.40
C PRO A 141 32.74 14.48 13.55
N ALA A 142 33.54 14.15 14.57
CA ALA A 142 33.71 14.96 15.78
C ALA A 142 33.58 16.45 15.49
N ARG A 143 32.74 17.17 16.25
CA ARG A 143 32.81 18.63 16.31
C ARG A 143 34.24 19.00 16.72
N THR A 144 35.09 19.31 15.75
CA THR A 144 36.40 19.90 15.97
C THR A 144 36.17 21.35 16.38
N ASN A 145 35.82 21.53 17.66
CA ASN A 145 36.02 22.80 18.33
C ASN A 145 37.52 23.11 18.27
N GLY A 146 37.92 24.00 17.37
CA GLY A 146 39.20 24.71 17.42
C GLY A 146 40.46 23.83 17.43
N THR A 147 41.21 23.89 16.32
CA THR A 147 42.52 23.26 16.06
C THR A 147 42.49 21.77 15.72
N GLY A 148 42.73 21.47 14.44
CA GLY A 148 42.86 20.11 13.92
C GLY A 148 41.66 19.70 13.06
N ALA A 149 41.59 20.22 11.83
CA ALA A 149 40.66 19.73 10.83
C ALA A 149 40.99 18.27 10.49
N THR A 150 40.08 17.34 10.75
CA THR A 150 40.12 16.02 10.11
C THR A 150 39.61 16.22 8.69
N THR A 151 40.53 16.51 7.77
CA THR A 151 40.28 16.55 6.34
C THR A 151 39.61 15.23 5.96
N LEU A 152 38.49 15.29 5.23
CA LEU A 152 38.03 14.14 4.46
C LEU A 152 39.21 13.79 3.56
N VAL A 153 39.88 12.66 3.85
CA VAL A 153 41.03 12.21 3.07
C VAL A 153 40.52 11.91 1.66
N ASP A 154 41.12 12.56 0.66
CA ASP A 154 40.76 12.37 -0.74
C ASP A 154 40.94 10.88 -1.09
N ILE A 155 40.08 10.34 -1.96
CA ILE A 155 40.21 8.95 -2.40
C ILE A 155 41.54 8.71 -3.12
N GLU A 156 42.12 9.79 -3.68
CA GLU A 156 43.44 9.80 -4.29
C GLU A 156 44.58 9.64 -3.26
N ASP A 157 44.40 10.13 -2.03
CA ASP A 157 45.39 10.04 -0.94
C ASP A 157 45.41 8.65 -0.26
N LEU A 158 44.40 7.81 -0.51
CA LEU A 158 44.33 6.42 -0.02
C LEU A 158 44.91 5.42 -1.04
N CYS A 159 45.32 5.89 -2.22
CA CYS A 159 45.84 5.05 -3.29
C CYS A 159 47.36 4.88 -3.18
N GLN A 160 47.82 3.74 -2.63
CA GLN A 160 49.26 3.39 -2.61
C GLN A 160 49.79 2.83 -3.95
N LEU A 161 49.01 2.89 -5.03
CA LEU A 161 49.37 2.36 -6.34
C LEU A 161 49.90 3.42 -7.31
N CYS A 162 49.81 4.70 -6.94
CA CYS A 162 50.19 5.82 -7.79
C CYS A 162 51.38 6.56 -7.20
N GLU A 163 52.54 5.88 -7.12
CA GLU A 163 53.81 6.61 -7.06
C GLU A 163 54.16 7.09 -8.48
N PRO A 164 54.45 8.38 -8.69
CA PRO A 164 55.03 8.83 -9.95
C PRO A 164 56.39 8.15 -10.14
N PHE A 165 56.64 7.61 -11.33
CA PHE A 165 57.94 7.05 -11.67
C PHE A 165 59.00 8.15 -11.55
N ASP A 166 60.07 7.92 -10.78
CA ASP A 166 61.23 8.81 -10.75
C ASP A 166 61.83 8.91 -12.17
N GLU A 167 61.72 10.08 -12.80
CA GLU A 167 62.25 10.35 -14.14
C GLU A 167 63.79 10.52 -14.17
N ASP A 168 64.51 10.24 -13.07
CA ASP A 168 65.95 10.50 -12.95
C ASP A 168 66.83 9.24 -12.94
N ALA A 169 66.44 8.19 -13.67
CA ALA A 169 67.31 7.04 -13.89
C ALA A 169 67.21 6.41 -15.29
N VAL A 170 67.52 7.19 -16.34
CA VAL A 170 68.04 6.62 -17.59
C VAL A 170 69.30 7.39 -18.02
N PRO A 171 70.51 6.81 -17.87
CA PRO A 171 71.74 7.37 -18.43
C PRO A 171 71.67 7.39 -19.96
N GLY A 172 72.19 8.45 -20.56
CA GLY A 172 71.90 8.83 -21.95
C GLY A 172 72.43 7.93 -23.07
N GLY A 173 71.95 8.26 -24.27
CA GLY A 173 72.36 7.73 -25.58
C GLY A 173 71.35 6.70 -26.12
N ILE A 174 70.80 6.80 -27.33
CA ILE A 174 71.37 7.23 -28.60
C ILE A 174 70.22 7.72 -29.51
N ASN A 175 70.53 8.71 -30.34
CA ASN A 175 69.69 9.34 -31.36
C ASN A 175 69.27 8.41 -32.52
N ASP A 176 68.18 8.83 -33.16
CA ASP A 176 67.84 8.77 -34.59
C ASP A 176 67.45 7.43 -35.28
N CYS A 177 66.19 7.47 -35.73
CA CYS A 177 65.59 6.98 -36.99
C CYS A 177 66.46 6.27 -38.03
N ASP A 178 66.04 5.08 -38.49
CA ASP A 178 65.35 4.90 -39.78
C ASP A 178 65.04 3.41 -40.11
N ASP A 179 64.07 3.27 -41.03
CA ASP A 179 63.56 2.10 -41.76
C ASP A 179 64.43 0.83 -41.87
N LEU A 180 63.78 -0.35 -41.77
CA LEU A 180 63.51 -1.24 -42.93
C LEU A 180 62.93 -2.61 -42.50
N ALA A 181 62.05 -3.08 -43.37
CA ALA A 181 61.25 -4.30 -43.27
C ALA A 181 62.01 -5.60 -43.62
N GLN A 182 61.34 -6.73 -43.32
CA GLN A 182 61.56 -8.11 -43.81
C GLN A 182 62.76 -8.83 -43.15
N THR A 183 62.72 -10.10 -42.71
CA THR A 183 61.96 -11.28 -43.13
C THR A 183 61.98 -12.36 -42.03
N ALA A 184 61.07 -13.32 -42.18
CA ALA A 184 60.73 -14.44 -41.31
C ALA A 184 61.86 -15.37 -40.82
N THR A 185 61.64 -16.03 -39.67
CA THR A 185 61.59 -17.51 -39.56
C THR A 185 61.00 -17.97 -38.21
N ARG A 186 60.01 -18.88 -38.29
CA ARG A 186 59.67 -20.10 -37.48
C ARG A 186 60.22 -20.20 -36.04
N ALA A 187 59.54 -20.73 -35.03
CA ALA A 187 58.24 -21.39 -34.84
C ALA A 187 58.03 -21.61 -33.31
N ASP A 188 56.83 -22.10 -32.97
CA ASP A 188 56.45 -22.88 -31.78
C ASP A 188 55.67 -22.19 -30.63
N ASP A 189 54.93 -23.05 -29.93
CA ASP A 189 53.47 -23.08 -29.80
C ASP A 189 53.04 -22.85 -28.32
N LYS A 190 51.98 -22.05 -28.07
CA LYS A 190 50.97 -22.13 -26.97
C LYS A 190 51.37 -21.88 -25.47
N PRO A 191 50.40 -21.70 -24.55
CA PRO A 191 49.47 -20.56 -24.44
C PRO A 191 49.45 -19.93 -23.02
N SER A 192 48.84 -18.76 -22.91
CA SER A 192 48.73 -17.94 -21.69
C SER A 192 48.04 -18.65 -20.51
N ARG A 193 48.66 -18.60 -19.33
CA ARG A 193 48.04 -18.97 -18.05
C ARG A 193 47.42 -17.72 -17.40
N SER A 194 46.11 -17.58 -17.51
CA SER A 194 45.29 -16.63 -16.73
C SER A 194 45.43 -16.93 -15.23
N ARG A 195 45.98 -15.98 -14.46
CA ARG A 195 45.99 -16.03 -12.99
C ARG A 195 44.66 -15.49 -12.47
N ARG A 196 43.80 -16.43 -12.05
CA ARG A 196 42.54 -16.21 -11.35
C ARG A 196 42.86 -15.80 -9.90
N ALA A 197 42.63 -14.54 -9.54
CA ALA A 197 42.72 -14.10 -8.14
C ALA A 197 41.46 -14.55 -7.38
N LYS A 198 41.64 -15.42 -6.39
CA LYS A 198 40.60 -15.79 -5.41
C LYS A 198 40.38 -14.61 -4.47
N VAL A 199 39.21 -13.99 -4.51
CA VAL A 199 38.71 -13.11 -3.45
C VAL A 199 38.10 -13.99 -2.37
N THR A 200 38.88 -14.31 -1.34
CA THR A 200 38.36 -14.81 -0.06
C THR A 200 37.99 -13.60 0.79
N GLN A 201 36.73 -13.16 0.74
CA GLN A 201 36.18 -12.30 1.78
C GLN A 201 35.81 -13.17 2.97
N THR A 202 36.71 -13.23 3.95
CA THR A 202 36.39 -13.73 5.29
C THR A 202 35.46 -12.72 5.96
N VAL A 203 34.21 -13.13 6.19
CA VAL A 203 33.26 -12.44 7.07
C VAL A 203 33.78 -12.61 8.50
N ASN A 204 34.39 -11.56 9.06
CA ASN A 204 34.65 -11.52 10.49
C ASN A 204 33.34 -11.22 11.23
N ILE A 205 32.65 -12.29 11.63
CA ILE A 205 31.70 -12.24 12.74
C ILE A 205 32.55 -12.24 14.00
N SER A 206 32.86 -11.06 14.54
CA SER A 206 33.45 -10.94 15.87
C SER A 206 32.47 -11.47 16.90
N ASN A 207 32.84 -12.60 17.48
CA ASN A 207 32.10 -13.26 18.54
C ASN A 207 32.36 -12.49 19.85
N GLY A 208 31.29 -11.96 20.44
CA GLY A 208 31.18 -11.65 21.87
C GLY A 208 32.24 -10.73 22.49
N GLU A 209 32.10 -9.42 22.30
CA GLU A 209 32.56 -8.46 23.31
C GLU A 209 31.41 -8.15 24.27
N LYS A 210 31.70 -8.24 25.57
CA LYS A 210 30.77 -7.96 26.66
C LYS A 210 30.13 -6.58 26.43
N ALA A 211 28.80 -6.53 26.51
CA ALA A 211 28.05 -5.29 26.54
C ALA A 211 28.58 -4.40 27.67
N SER A 212 29.42 -3.43 27.31
CA SER A 212 29.64 -2.25 28.14
C SER A 212 28.28 -1.62 28.33
N THR A 213 27.94 -1.32 29.58
CA THR A 213 26.79 -0.49 29.94
C THR A 213 26.99 0.90 29.35
N GLU A 214 26.66 1.05 28.08
CA GLU A 214 26.52 2.34 27.43
C GLU A 214 25.36 3.05 28.10
N SER A 215 25.62 4.27 28.56
CA SER A 215 24.57 5.13 29.07
C SER A 215 23.54 5.34 27.95
N PRO A 216 22.23 5.38 28.26
CA PRO A 216 21.24 5.61 27.24
C PRO A 216 21.57 6.90 26.47
N PRO A 217 21.46 6.89 25.13
CA PRO A 217 21.77 8.05 24.31
C PRO A 217 21.00 9.28 24.79
N SER A 218 21.63 10.44 24.66
CA SER A 218 21.01 11.72 25.02
C SER A 218 19.69 11.94 24.27
N ALA A 219 18.81 12.79 24.82
CA ALA A 219 17.54 13.10 24.17
C ALA A 219 17.72 13.66 22.75
N ASP A 220 18.77 14.45 22.53
CA ASP A 220 19.10 15.03 21.21
C ASP A 220 19.59 13.94 20.23
N THR A 221 20.47 13.04 20.69
CA THR A 221 20.91 11.86 19.94
C THR A 221 19.71 10.99 19.53
N MET A 222 18.79 10.75 20.46
CA MET A 222 17.57 9.97 20.20
C MET A 222 16.65 10.65 19.19
N ALA A 223 16.55 11.98 19.19
CA ALA A 223 15.77 12.71 18.19
C ALA A 223 16.33 12.48 16.78
N VAL A 224 17.66 12.55 16.61
CA VAL A 224 18.35 12.28 15.34
C VAL A 224 18.10 10.84 14.86
N ILE A 225 18.21 9.85 15.77
CA ILE A 225 17.94 8.44 15.48
C ILE A 225 16.50 8.25 14.99
N VAL A 226 15.53 8.82 15.72
CA VAL A 226 14.11 8.70 15.39
C VAL A 226 13.83 9.36 14.04
N ASP A 227 14.40 10.53 13.76
CA ASP A 227 14.22 11.22 12.49
C ASP A 227 14.88 10.49 11.31
N HIS A 228 16.01 9.82 11.52
CA HIS A 228 16.59 8.94 10.51
C HIS A 228 15.70 7.71 10.25
N ALA A 229 15.24 7.02 11.30
CA ALA A 229 14.36 5.86 11.18
C ALA A 229 13.02 6.20 10.49
N ARG A 230 12.53 7.44 10.60
CA ARG A 230 11.32 7.94 9.91
C ARG A 230 11.47 8.02 8.39
N LYS A 231 12.69 7.99 7.86
CA LYS A 231 12.95 7.93 6.40
C LYS A 231 12.63 6.55 5.82
N PHE A 232 12.49 5.53 6.67
CA PHE A 232 12.22 4.14 6.29
C PHE A 232 10.81 3.69 6.72
N PRO A 233 10.01 3.11 5.81
CA PRO A 233 10.18 3.12 4.36
C PRO A 233 9.93 4.54 3.78
N PRO A 234 10.52 4.89 2.63
CA PRO A 234 10.28 6.17 1.99
C PRO A 234 8.79 6.34 1.69
N LYS A 235 8.27 7.53 1.97
CA LYS A 235 6.86 7.85 1.74
C LYS A 235 6.60 7.84 0.22
N ALA A 236 5.70 6.98 -0.22
CA ALA A 236 5.22 7.01 -1.59
C ALA A 236 4.53 8.35 -1.86
N ILE A 237 4.88 8.99 -2.98
CA ILE A 237 4.18 10.17 -3.47
C ILE A 237 2.75 9.72 -3.83
N LYS A 238 1.76 10.28 -3.14
CA LYS A 238 0.35 9.93 -3.38
C LYS A 238 -0.07 10.54 -4.71
N LYS A 239 -0.67 9.72 -5.58
CA LYS A 239 -1.34 10.23 -6.79
C LYS A 239 -2.48 11.16 -6.39
N ALA A 240 -2.75 12.18 -7.23
CA ALA A 240 -3.89 13.06 -7.04
C ALA A 240 -5.19 12.22 -6.98
N VAL A 241 -6.02 12.50 -5.98
CA VAL A 241 -7.31 11.84 -5.80
C VAL A 241 -8.27 12.40 -6.84
N ARG A 242 -8.90 11.54 -7.64
CA ARG A 242 -9.96 11.97 -8.57
C ARG A 242 -11.12 12.57 -7.79
N GLU A 243 -11.67 13.67 -8.28
CA GLU A 243 -12.89 14.27 -7.76
C GLU A 243 -14.03 13.99 -8.75
N GLU A 244 -15.14 13.48 -8.25
CA GLU A 244 -16.35 13.23 -9.04
C GLU A 244 -17.56 13.84 -8.32
N GLU A 245 -18.53 14.29 -9.09
CA GLU A 245 -19.81 14.76 -8.58
C GLU A 245 -20.91 13.78 -9.01
N CYS A 246 -21.89 13.57 -8.14
CA CYS A 246 -23.03 12.69 -8.39
C CYS A 246 -24.32 13.35 -7.92
N LEU A 247 -25.37 13.19 -8.70
CA LEU A 247 -26.73 13.59 -8.35
C LEU A 247 -27.42 12.40 -7.67
N VAL A 248 -27.94 12.62 -6.47
CA VAL A 248 -28.75 11.65 -5.73
C VAL A 248 -30.20 12.13 -5.78
N CYS A 249 -31.09 11.32 -6.34
CA CYS A 249 -32.48 11.67 -6.56
C CYS A 249 -33.38 10.84 -5.65
N ALA A 250 -33.80 11.42 -4.53
CA ALA A 250 -34.82 10.84 -3.67
C ALA A 250 -36.19 11.03 -4.32
N ILE A 251 -36.87 9.94 -4.63
CA ILE A 251 -38.18 9.96 -5.28
C ILE A 251 -39.19 9.38 -4.30
N LEU A 252 -40.03 10.26 -3.75
CA LEU A 252 -41.12 9.94 -2.85
C LEU A 252 -42.41 9.74 -3.65
N ARG A 253 -43.02 8.56 -3.53
CA ARG A 253 -44.35 8.30 -4.06
C ARG A 253 -45.41 8.74 -3.05
N SER A 254 -46.59 9.11 -3.54
CA SER A 254 -47.68 9.64 -2.71
C SER A 254 -48.22 8.70 -1.61
N ASP A 255 -47.79 7.44 -1.58
CA ASP A 255 -48.09 6.45 -0.53
C ASP A 255 -47.01 6.40 0.57
N GLY A 256 -46.04 7.31 0.55
CA GLY A 256 -44.96 7.36 1.53
C GLY A 256 -43.76 6.46 1.22
N GLN A 257 -43.74 5.82 0.04
CA GLN A 257 -42.64 4.94 -0.35
C GLN A 257 -41.57 5.65 -1.19
N TYR A 258 -40.32 5.29 -0.95
CA TYR A 258 -39.14 5.80 -1.63
C TYR A 258 -38.61 4.78 -2.64
N LEU A 259 -38.19 5.27 -3.82
CA LEU A 259 -37.54 4.42 -4.81
C LEU A 259 -36.07 4.18 -4.40
N ILE A 260 -35.68 2.91 -4.32
CA ILE A 260 -34.29 2.49 -4.13
C ILE A 260 -33.88 1.47 -5.20
N HIS A 261 -32.58 1.43 -5.51
CA HIS A 261 -32.01 0.41 -6.39
C HIS A 261 -30.81 -0.29 -5.76
N ARG A 262 -30.49 -1.46 -6.29
CA ARG A 262 -29.26 -2.18 -5.92
C ARG A 262 -28.16 -1.87 -6.91
N ARG A 263 -26.97 -1.51 -6.42
CA ARG A 263 -25.78 -1.31 -7.25
C ARG A 263 -25.37 -2.64 -7.93
N PRO A 264 -24.73 -2.57 -9.11
CA PRO A 264 -24.22 -3.77 -9.79
C PRO A 264 -23.35 -4.65 -8.90
N SER A 265 -23.24 -5.94 -9.23
CA SER A 265 -22.43 -6.92 -8.48
C SER A 265 -20.92 -6.71 -8.58
N LYS A 266 -20.47 -5.76 -9.42
CA LYS A 266 -19.07 -5.40 -9.62
C LYS A 266 -18.88 -3.89 -9.52
N GLY A 267 -17.69 -3.46 -9.13
CA GLY A 267 -17.31 -2.05 -9.06
C GLY A 267 -17.46 -1.44 -7.67
N LEU A 268 -17.49 -0.10 -7.62
CA LEU A 268 -17.54 0.65 -6.36
C LEU A 268 -18.87 0.36 -5.62
N LEU A 269 -18.76 -0.10 -4.37
CA LEU A 269 -19.89 -0.42 -3.48
C LEU A 269 -20.83 -1.48 -4.05
N ALA A 270 -20.25 -2.48 -4.71
CA ALA A 270 -20.98 -3.54 -5.38
C ALA A 270 -22.05 -4.19 -4.48
N GLY A 271 -23.27 -4.32 -5.01
CA GLY A 271 -24.37 -5.01 -4.36
C GLY A 271 -25.05 -4.27 -3.19
N LEU A 272 -24.60 -3.07 -2.80
CA LEU A 272 -25.29 -2.24 -1.80
C LEU A 272 -26.53 -1.56 -2.39
N TRP A 273 -27.51 -1.27 -1.55
CA TRP A 273 -28.66 -0.46 -1.91
C TRP A 273 -28.33 1.03 -1.87
N GLU A 274 -28.98 1.81 -2.72
CA GLU A 274 -28.89 3.26 -2.72
C GLU A 274 -30.13 3.92 -3.34
N LEU A 275 -30.28 5.23 -3.08
CA LEU A 275 -31.21 6.07 -3.83
C LEU A 275 -30.72 6.22 -5.29
N PRO A 276 -31.64 6.35 -6.26
CA PRO A 276 -31.29 6.56 -7.67
C PRO A 276 -30.25 7.66 -7.86
N SER A 277 -29.14 7.31 -8.50
CA SER A 277 -27.95 8.16 -8.57
C SER A 277 -27.40 8.28 -9.99
N HIS A 278 -26.87 9.46 -10.32
CA HIS A 278 -26.31 9.77 -11.64
C HIS A 278 -24.99 10.54 -11.51
N THR A 279 -23.89 9.90 -11.90
CA THR A 279 -22.56 10.54 -11.91
C THR A 279 -22.47 11.57 -13.02
N LEU A 280 -22.01 12.78 -12.68
CA LEU A 280 -21.78 13.86 -13.62
C LEU A 280 -20.43 13.68 -14.35
N PRO A 281 -20.31 14.09 -15.62
CA PRO A 281 -19.04 14.07 -16.34
C PRO A 281 -18.01 14.96 -15.64
N ALA A 282 -16.73 14.59 -15.74
CA ALA A 282 -15.60 15.32 -15.15
C ALA A 282 -15.43 16.69 -15.83
N SER A 283 -16.21 17.67 -15.40
CA SER A 283 -16.19 19.07 -15.82
C SER A 283 -16.10 19.91 -14.56
N ASN A 284 -15.21 20.91 -14.56
CA ASN A 284 -14.97 21.75 -13.39
C ASN A 284 -16.27 22.44 -12.94
N GLN A 285 -16.75 22.04 -11.76
CA GLN A 285 -17.82 22.62 -10.94
C GLN A 285 -19.20 22.69 -11.60
N SER A 286 -20.11 21.81 -11.17
CA SER A 286 -21.52 21.97 -11.51
C SER A 286 -22.14 23.18 -10.80
N THR A 287 -23.07 23.87 -11.48
CA THR A 287 -23.88 24.93 -10.88
C THR A 287 -25.20 24.35 -10.38
N ALA A 288 -25.85 25.00 -9.40
CA ALA A 288 -27.16 24.54 -8.91
C ALA A 288 -28.20 24.38 -10.03
N GLN A 289 -28.16 25.28 -11.04
CA GLN A 289 -29.04 25.19 -12.20
C GLN A 289 -28.70 23.99 -13.10
N SER A 290 -27.42 23.70 -13.34
CA SER A 290 -27.02 22.54 -14.16
C SER A 290 -27.34 21.22 -13.45
N ARG A 291 -27.14 21.15 -12.13
CA ARG A 291 -27.51 19.99 -11.29
C ARG A 291 -29.01 19.73 -11.31
N LYS A 292 -29.82 20.76 -11.08
CA LYS A 292 -31.29 20.65 -11.15
C LYS A 292 -31.75 20.12 -12.52
N ARG A 293 -31.20 20.66 -13.61
CA ARG A 293 -31.52 20.20 -14.97
C ARG A 293 -31.10 18.74 -15.19
N GLY A 294 -29.91 18.36 -14.73
CA GLY A 294 -29.41 16.99 -14.82
C GLY A 294 -30.25 16.00 -14.01
N ALA A 295 -30.62 16.36 -12.78
CA ALA A 295 -31.46 15.53 -11.91
C ALA A 295 -32.85 15.33 -12.52
N ALA A 296 -33.48 16.41 -12.99
CA ALA A 296 -34.78 16.35 -13.65
C ALA A 296 -34.74 15.47 -14.92
N ALA A 297 -33.67 15.59 -15.73
CA ALA A 297 -33.50 14.76 -16.93
C ALA A 297 -33.28 13.28 -16.59
N TYR A 298 -32.48 12.98 -15.56
CA TYR A 298 -32.23 11.61 -15.10
C TYR A 298 -33.52 10.95 -14.58
N VAL A 299 -34.26 11.62 -13.70
CA VAL A 299 -35.51 11.07 -13.15
C VAL A 299 -36.58 10.95 -14.23
N ALA A 300 -36.69 11.90 -15.17
CA ALA A 300 -37.59 11.76 -16.32
C ALA A 300 -37.23 10.54 -17.19
N GLY A 301 -35.94 10.19 -17.31
CA GLY A 301 -35.50 8.97 -17.99
C GLY A 301 -35.85 7.67 -17.26
N LEU A 302 -36.03 7.71 -15.94
CA LEU A 302 -36.51 6.55 -15.16
C LEU A 302 -38.02 6.31 -15.36
N PHE A 303 -38.77 7.36 -15.71
CA PHE A 303 -40.21 7.34 -15.91
C PHE A 303 -40.58 7.89 -17.31
N PRO A 304 -40.28 7.16 -18.41
CA PRO A 304 -40.49 7.64 -19.78
C PRO A 304 -41.95 8.01 -20.09
N ASP A 305 -42.91 7.36 -19.45
CA ASP A 305 -44.35 7.64 -19.58
C ASP A 305 -44.74 9.06 -19.10
N CYS A 306 -43.88 9.72 -18.32
CA CYS A 306 -44.02 11.13 -17.95
C CYS A 306 -43.61 12.10 -19.09
N ALA A 307 -42.87 11.64 -20.11
CA ALA A 307 -42.25 12.47 -21.14
C ALA A 307 -43.06 12.57 -22.45
N GLU A 308 -43.79 11.53 -22.87
CA GLU A 308 -44.44 11.49 -24.20
C GLU A 308 -45.73 12.32 -24.32
N LYS A 309 -45.86 13.06 -25.43
CA LYS A 309 -47.00 13.92 -25.77
C LYS A 309 -48.14 13.09 -26.37
N SER A 310 -48.82 12.24 -25.59
CA SER A 310 -50.06 11.57 -26.03
C SER A 310 -51.31 12.18 -25.37
N GLN A 311 -52.37 12.34 -26.16
CA GLN A 311 -53.38 13.38 -26.02
C GLN A 311 -54.67 12.96 -25.30
N ARG A 312 -54.68 11.90 -24.47
CA ARG A 312 -55.97 11.39 -23.93
C ARG A 312 -56.03 10.76 -22.53
N GLN A 313 -54.96 10.71 -21.74
CA GLN A 313 -55.02 10.21 -20.34
C GLN A 313 -54.23 11.12 -19.38
N LYS A 314 -54.75 11.34 -18.15
CA LYS A 314 -54.16 12.19 -17.11
C LYS A 314 -52.75 11.69 -16.74
N ARG A 315 -51.72 12.45 -17.13
CA ARG A 315 -50.29 12.15 -16.88
C ARG A 315 -49.94 11.97 -15.40
N PRO A 316 -49.05 11.03 -15.04
CA PRO A 316 -48.35 11.08 -13.76
C PRO A 316 -47.51 12.36 -13.66
N ARG A 317 -47.58 13.05 -12.52
CA ARG A 317 -46.86 14.30 -12.30
C ARG A 317 -45.62 14.03 -11.46
N LEU A 318 -44.46 14.20 -12.07
CA LEU A 318 -43.18 14.29 -11.38
C LEU A 318 -42.91 15.75 -11.01
N LYS A 319 -42.76 16.05 -9.72
CA LYS A 319 -42.47 17.41 -9.23
C LYS A 319 -41.10 17.42 -8.54
N HIS A 320 -40.22 18.31 -8.98
CA HIS A 320 -38.96 18.60 -8.28
C HIS A 320 -39.25 19.53 -7.10
N CYS A 321 -38.96 19.07 -5.88
CA CYS A 321 -39.23 19.83 -4.65
C CYS A 321 -38.06 20.75 -4.27
N GLY A 322 -36.82 20.34 -4.53
CA GLY A 322 -35.65 21.16 -4.20
C GLY A 322 -34.33 20.38 -4.23
N GLU A 323 -33.24 21.10 -4.00
CA GLU A 323 -31.92 20.54 -3.64
C GLU A 323 -31.79 20.63 -2.12
N LEU A 324 -31.63 19.49 -1.43
CA LEU A 324 -31.57 19.42 0.02
C LEU A 324 -30.17 19.74 0.57
N GLY A 325 -29.13 19.53 -0.25
CA GLY A 325 -27.75 19.81 0.13
C GLY A 325 -26.73 18.96 -0.62
N SER A 326 -25.46 19.14 -0.26
CA SER A 326 -24.32 18.41 -0.85
C SER A 326 -23.55 17.66 0.24
N VAL A 327 -23.30 16.37 0.01
CA VAL A 327 -22.60 15.48 0.94
C VAL A 327 -21.27 15.04 0.33
N PRO A 328 -20.12 15.51 0.82
CA PRO A 328 -18.82 15.00 0.41
C PRO A 328 -18.57 13.61 1.01
N TRP A 329 -18.14 12.68 0.17
CA TRP A 329 -17.81 11.30 0.55
C TRP A 329 -16.41 10.92 0.06
N LEU A 330 -15.51 10.70 1.02
CA LEU A 330 -14.11 10.44 0.78
C LEU A 330 -13.82 8.94 0.77
N PHE A 331 -13.19 8.48 -0.31
CA PHE A 331 -12.58 7.17 -0.47
C PHE A 331 -11.06 7.32 -0.58
N SER A 332 -10.33 6.22 -0.41
CA SER A 332 -8.86 6.21 -0.54
C SER A 332 -8.34 6.71 -1.89
N HIS A 333 -9.16 6.63 -2.94
CA HIS A 333 -8.77 6.92 -4.33
C HIS A 333 -9.85 7.73 -5.09
N LEU A 334 -10.85 8.27 -4.39
CA LEU A 334 -11.93 9.06 -4.98
C LEU A 334 -12.50 10.01 -3.94
N LYS A 335 -12.75 11.26 -4.30
CA LYS A 335 -13.58 12.18 -3.55
C LYS A 335 -14.87 12.39 -4.33
N LEU A 336 -15.97 11.83 -3.82
CA LEU A 336 -17.28 11.89 -4.45
C LEU A 336 -18.15 12.92 -3.73
N THR A 337 -18.62 13.95 -4.43
CA THR A 337 -19.59 14.91 -3.87
C THR A 337 -20.99 14.54 -4.35
N MET A 338 -21.90 14.22 -3.43
CA MET A 338 -23.27 13.83 -3.73
C MET A 338 -24.23 15.00 -3.51
N HIS A 339 -24.93 15.44 -4.55
CA HIS A 339 -25.93 16.50 -4.49
C HIS A 339 -27.32 15.89 -4.40
N VAL A 340 -28.04 16.14 -3.31
CA VAL A 340 -29.30 15.47 -3.00
C VAL A 340 -30.47 16.31 -3.50
N HIS A 341 -31.32 15.71 -4.32
CA HIS A 341 -32.54 16.32 -4.86
C HIS A 341 -33.77 15.49 -4.48
N LEU A 342 -34.82 16.18 -4.05
CA LEU A 342 -36.10 15.56 -3.70
C LEU A 342 -37.12 15.72 -4.84
N PHE A 343 -37.79 14.63 -5.17
CA PHE A 343 -38.86 14.55 -6.15
C PHE A 343 -40.07 13.86 -5.54
N THR A 344 -41.27 14.32 -5.91
CA THR A 344 -42.52 13.64 -5.57
C THR A 344 -43.20 13.09 -6.81
N LEU A 345 -43.78 11.90 -6.70
CA LEU A 345 -44.46 11.18 -7.78
C LEU A 345 -45.91 10.83 -7.37
N ASP A 346 -46.87 11.26 -8.20
CA ASP A 346 -48.30 10.95 -7.98
C ASP A 346 -48.64 9.47 -8.25
N HIS A 347 -49.45 8.85 -7.37
CA HIS A 347 -49.84 7.42 -7.37
C HIS A 347 -50.29 6.84 -8.72
N ARG A 348 -50.82 7.67 -9.64
CA ARG A 348 -51.31 7.20 -10.94
C ARG A 348 -50.19 6.77 -11.91
N ALA A 349 -48.93 6.89 -11.50
CA ALA A 349 -47.75 6.44 -12.24
C ALA A 349 -47.48 4.91 -12.12
N ASP A 350 -48.28 4.18 -11.35
CA ASP A 350 -47.95 2.83 -10.89
C ASP A 350 -47.93 1.73 -11.99
N GLN A 351 -48.49 2.00 -13.18
CA GLN A 351 -48.57 0.99 -14.25
C GLN A 351 -47.38 0.95 -15.21
N SER A 352 -46.37 1.79 -15.02
CA SER A 352 -45.17 1.82 -15.87
C SER A 352 -43.91 1.56 -15.04
N ILE A 353 -43.80 0.34 -14.54
CA ILE A 353 -42.70 -0.10 -13.70
C ILE A 353 -41.50 -0.51 -14.58
N ILE A 354 -40.45 0.33 -14.57
CA ILE A 354 -39.03 -0.05 -14.71
C ILE A 354 -38.67 -0.77 -16.04
N MET A 355 -39.01 -0.20 -17.21
CA MET A 355 -38.67 -0.79 -18.52
C MET A 355 -37.35 -0.30 -19.17
N ALA A 356 -36.43 0.33 -18.45
CA ALA A 356 -35.25 0.94 -19.09
C ALA A 356 -33.89 0.28 -18.77
N ARG A 357 -33.74 -0.46 -17.66
CA ARG A 357 -32.45 -1.06 -17.28
C ARG A 357 -32.63 -2.46 -16.70
N ALA A 358 -32.68 -3.46 -17.58
CA ALA A 358 -32.80 -4.89 -17.23
C ALA A 358 -31.72 -5.42 -16.27
N ASP A 359 -30.63 -4.68 -16.06
CA ASP A 359 -29.49 -5.06 -15.22
C ASP A 359 -29.50 -4.45 -13.80
N GLN A 360 -30.55 -3.68 -13.44
CA GLN A 360 -30.58 -2.96 -12.16
C GLN A 360 -31.91 -3.20 -11.42
N LEU A 361 -31.81 -3.85 -10.25
CA LEU A 361 -32.95 -4.17 -9.40
C LEU A 361 -33.44 -2.90 -8.69
N HIS A 362 -34.67 -2.47 -8.97
CA HIS A 362 -35.33 -1.35 -8.29
C HIS A 362 -36.53 -1.87 -7.48
N ARG A 363 -36.83 -1.19 -6.37
CA ARG A 363 -38.06 -1.44 -5.60
C ARG A 363 -38.48 -0.19 -4.84
N TRP A 364 -39.76 -0.14 -4.49
CA TRP A 364 -40.30 0.83 -3.55
C TRP A 364 -40.11 0.33 -2.11
N ALA A 365 -39.73 1.22 -1.20
CA ALA A 365 -39.49 0.90 0.20
C ALA A 365 -40.00 2.03 1.11
N SER A 366 -40.61 1.67 2.23
CA SER A 366 -40.96 2.61 3.31
C SER A 366 -39.71 3.20 3.98
N ASP A 367 -39.90 4.25 4.77
CA ASP A 367 -38.81 4.89 5.55
C ASP A 367 -38.04 3.89 6.43
N GLY A 368 -38.74 3.02 7.16
CA GLY A 368 -38.15 2.01 8.03
C GLY A 368 -37.44 0.89 7.26
N GLU A 369 -37.95 0.53 6.08
CA GLU A 369 -37.27 -0.43 5.20
C GLU A 369 -35.97 0.16 4.64
N VAL A 370 -35.96 1.45 4.26
CA VAL A 370 -34.74 2.13 3.80
C VAL A 370 -33.69 2.19 4.91
N ASP A 371 -34.10 2.47 6.15
CA ASP A 371 -33.20 2.48 7.32
C ASP A 371 -32.60 1.10 7.62
N GLY A 372 -33.36 0.02 7.36
CA GLY A 372 -32.92 -1.36 7.53
C GLY A 372 -31.96 -1.87 6.46
N GLU A 373 -31.81 -1.15 5.33
CA GLU A 373 -31.03 -1.63 4.21
C GLU A 373 -29.52 -1.38 4.30
N SER A 374 -28.78 -2.25 3.60
CA SER A 374 -27.33 -2.15 3.49
C SER A 374 -26.91 -1.04 2.52
N MET A 375 -26.82 0.19 3.04
CA MET A 375 -26.34 1.37 2.30
C MET A 375 -24.94 1.82 2.69
N GLY A 376 -24.22 2.38 1.71
CA GLY A 376 -22.92 3.02 1.95
C GLY A 376 -23.04 4.22 2.90
N THR A 377 -21.99 4.51 3.65
CA THR A 377 -22.01 5.56 4.70
C THR A 377 -22.35 6.95 4.16
N GLY A 378 -21.90 7.27 2.94
CA GLY A 378 -22.28 8.52 2.27
C GLY A 378 -23.76 8.56 1.87
N MET A 379 -24.30 7.44 1.36
CA MET A 379 -25.72 7.35 0.98
C MET A 379 -26.65 7.44 2.20
N ARG A 380 -26.25 6.87 3.36
CA ARG A 380 -27.01 7.06 4.61
C ARG A 380 -27.10 8.52 5.04
N LYS A 381 -26.04 9.31 4.82
CA LYS A 381 -26.08 10.76 5.07
C LYS A 381 -27.02 11.47 4.10
N CYS A 382 -27.05 11.06 2.82
CA CYS A 382 -28.03 11.58 1.86
C CYS A 382 -29.46 11.24 2.31
N TRP A 383 -29.69 10.00 2.76
CA TRP A 383 -30.98 9.57 3.27
C TRP A 383 -31.43 10.34 4.52
N ALA A 384 -30.52 10.61 5.46
CA ALA A 384 -30.82 11.46 6.62
C ALA A 384 -31.33 12.85 6.20
N LEU A 385 -30.71 13.49 5.20
CA LEU A 385 -31.19 14.78 4.67
C LEU A 385 -32.61 14.70 4.09
N VAL A 386 -32.96 13.59 3.45
CA VAL A 386 -34.29 13.36 2.89
C VAL A 386 -35.32 13.22 4.00
N ARG A 387 -35.03 12.41 5.02
CA ARG A 387 -35.92 12.17 6.16
C ARG A 387 -36.14 13.42 7.02
N ASP A 388 -35.09 14.21 7.23
CA ASP A 388 -35.17 15.47 7.99
C ASP A 388 -36.04 16.51 7.25
N CYS A 389 -36.10 16.45 5.91
CA CYS A 389 -36.99 17.30 5.11
C CYS A 389 -38.45 16.83 5.16
N ASP A 390 -38.69 15.52 5.20
CA ASP A 390 -40.03 14.93 5.25
C ASP A 390 -40.70 15.15 6.61
N THR A 391 -39.93 15.08 7.70
CA THR A 391 -40.40 15.38 9.07
C THR A 391 -40.69 16.86 9.33
N ALA A 392 -40.21 17.76 8.47
CA ALA A 392 -40.41 19.20 8.57
C ALA A 392 -41.58 19.76 7.74
N GLN A 393 -42.19 18.92 6.88
CA GLN A 393 -43.39 19.24 6.08
C GLN A 393 -44.64 18.69 6.75
#